data_AF-A0A933GW39-F1
#
_entry.id   AF-A0A933GW39-F1
#
_cell.length_a   1.000
_cell.length_b   1.000
_cell.length_c   1.000
_cell.angle_alpha   90.00
_cell.angle_beta   90.00
_cell.angle_gamma   90.00
#
_symmetry.space_group_name_H-M   'P 1'
#
loop_
_entity.id
_entity.type
_entity.pdbx_description
1 polymer ?
#
loop_
_entity_poly.entity_id
_entity_poly.type
_entity_poly.pdbx_seq_one_letter_code
_entity_poly.pdbx_strand_id
1 'polypeptide(L)'
;MIVGKRLCGRIDRVPGLLHVATEFYHVNWLPLVPLKSWIVFDGSERSEWGGHGAWNQWSVKWRGVPVAFSLRSVLAAWFRASLVVAGIFLAMFGVIEMLGRLRPLLAFPLLVAGVVCFVLSWLSTYLSRASMERAVEMGCHANVPLTTLARFLGVPPAEIGAIEDPAWGGPRDAGEIGEKLGRMRAGAGTPATFQDQVGRQFHV
;
A
#
# COMPACT_ATOMS: atom_id res chain seq x y z
N MET A 1 21.28 11.37 -12.26
CA MET A 1 20.58 10.07 -12.29
C MET A 1 20.58 9.51 -10.87
N ILE A 2 19.41 9.26 -10.31
CA ILE A 2 19.29 8.71 -8.95
C ILE A 2 19.04 7.22 -9.07
N VAL A 3 19.94 6.42 -8.49
CA VAL A 3 19.88 4.97 -8.51
C VAL A 3 19.81 4.48 -7.07
N GLY A 4 18.90 3.54 -6.81
CA GLY A 4 18.65 3.12 -5.44
C GLY A 4 17.68 1.95 -5.35
N LYS A 5 17.38 1.60 -4.10
CA LYS A 5 16.38 0.60 -3.76
C LYS A 5 15.24 1.27 -3.01
N ARG A 6 14.02 0.95 -3.40
CA ARG A 6 12.82 1.51 -2.78
C ARG A 6 11.69 0.49 -2.76
N LEU A 7 10.88 0.56 -1.71
CA LEU A 7 9.63 -0.17 -1.61
C LEU A 7 8.59 0.47 -2.54
N CYS A 8 8.10 -0.31 -3.49
CA CYS A 8 7.02 0.07 -4.42
C CYS A 8 5.90 -0.98 -4.35
N GLY A 9 4.74 -0.64 -4.94
CA GLY A 9 3.63 -1.59 -5.03
C GLY A 9 3.03 -1.95 -3.68
N ARG A 10 2.81 -0.95 -2.81
CA ARG A 10 2.10 -1.15 -1.53
C ARG A 10 0.74 -1.79 -1.81
N ILE A 11 0.53 -2.96 -1.24
CA ILE A 11 -0.70 -3.75 -1.25
C ILE A 11 -1.01 -4.24 0.16
N ASP A 12 -2.20 -4.81 0.35
CA ASP A 12 -2.65 -5.40 1.61
C ASP A 12 -2.36 -4.46 2.80
N ARG A 13 -2.75 -3.19 2.69
CA ARG A 13 -2.48 -2.23 3.76
C ARG A 13 -3.43 -2.45 4.94
N VAL A 14 -2.85 -2.61 6.14
CA VAL A 14 -3.52 -2.46 7.44
C VAL A 14 -3.16 -1.07 7.97
N PRO A 15 -4.10 -0.10 7.92
CA PRO A 15 -3.80 1.30 8.25
C PRO A 15 -3.14 1.46 9.62
N GLY A 16 -1.96 2.09 9.68
CA GLY A 16 -1.26 2.37 10.93
C GLY A 16 -0.48 1.20 11.53
N LEU A 17 -0.44 0.04 10.87
CA LEU A 17 0.25 -1.13 11.41
C LEU A 17 1.22 -1.76 10.41
N LEU A 18 0.72 -2.36 9.32
CA LEU A 18 1.50 -3.19 8.40
C LEU A 18 1.09 -2.91 6.96
N HIS A 19 2.01 -3.09 6.02
CA HIS A 19 1.66 -3.24 4.62
C HIS A 19 2.66 -4.14 3.91
N VAL A 20 2.25 -4.76 2.81
CA VAL A 20 3.18 -5.51 1.95
C VAL A 20 3.65 -4.61 0.83
N ALA A 21 4.96 -4.54 0.66
CA ALA A 21 5.58 -3.82 -0.44
C ALA A 21 6.72 -4.64 -1.04
N THR A 22 6.96 -4.45 -2.33
CA THR A 22 8.08 -5.08 -3.01
C THR A 22 9.22 -4.09 -3.15
N GLU A 23 10.41 -4.50 -2.76
CA GLU A 23 11.65 -3.77 -2.97
C GLU A 23 11.99 -3.84 -4.45
N PHE A 24 12.11 -2.69 -5.10
CA PHE A 24 12.55 -2.57 -6.48
C PHE A 24 13.89 -1.85 -6.54
N TYR A 25 14.72 -2.33 -7.45
CA TYR A 25 15.80 -1.51 -7.99
C TYR A 25 15.18 -0.47 -8.92
N HIS A 26 15.52 0.81 -8.70
CA HIS A 26 14.96 1.91 -9.49
C HIS A 26 16.04 2.79 -10.11
N VAL A 27 15.71 3.34 -11.26
CA VAL A 27 16.46 4.40 -11.95
C VAL A 27 15.50 5.55 -12.21
N ASN A 28 15.81 6.74 -11.69
CA ASN A 28 14.97 7.94 -11.88
C ASN A 28 13.47 7.65 -11.60
N TRP A 29 13.18 7.00 -10.48
CA TRP A 29 11.82 6.64 -10.01
C TRP A 29 11.13 5.50 -10.76
N LEU A 30 11.68 5.00 -11.86
CA LEU A 30 11.11 3.87 -12.58
C LEU A 30 11.53 2.56 -11.90
N PRO A 31 10.58 1.72 -11.45
CA PRO A 31 10.89 0.40 -10.91
C PRO A 31 11.35 -0.52 -12.05
N LEU A 32 12.61 -0.94 -12.04
CA LEU A 32 13.18 -1.77 -13.12
C LEU A 32 13.10 -3.26 -12.78
N VAL A 33 13.66 -3.64 -11.62
CA VAL A 33 13.79 -5.05 -11.25
C VAL A 33 13.24 -5.26 -9.84
N PRO A 34 12.19 -6.08 -9.67
CA PRO A 34 11.74 -6.47 -8.34
C PRO A 34 12.79 -7.38 -7.70
N LEU A 35 13.12 -7.11 -6.44
CA LEU A 35 14.15 -7.83 -5.69
C LEU A 35 13.50 -8.80 -4.69
N LYS A 36 12.75 -8.28 -3.72
CA LYS A 36 12.11 -9.07 -2.65
C LYS A 36 10.85 -8.39 -2.15
N SER A 37 9.88 -9.17 -1.67
CA SER A 37 8.68 -8.65 -1.00
C SER A 37 8.89 -8.63 0.52
N TRP A 38 8.39 -7.59 1.17
CA TRP A 38 8.55 -7.34 2.59
C TRP A 38 7.20 -6.98 3.23
N ILE A 39 6.93 -7.50 4.43
CA ILE A 39 5.93 -6.92 5.34
C ILE A 39 6.62 -5.79 6.09
N VAL A 40 6.16 -4.57 5.89
CA VAL A 40 6.78 -3.35 6.41
C VAL A 40 5.86 -2.74 7.45
N PHE A 41 6.43 -2.39 8.61
CA PHE A 41 5.70 -1.68 9.66
C PHE A 41 5.44 -0.24 9.22
N ASP A 42 4.18 0.21 9.29
CA ASP A 42 3.79 1.57 8.91
C ASP A 42 4.57 2.59 9.77
N GLY A 43 5.10 3.64 9.14
CA GLY A 43 5.96 4.64 9.80
C GLY A 43 7.41 4.20 10.12
N SER A 44 7.82 2.96 9.81
CA SER A 44 9.22 2.52 10.01
C SER A 44 10.17 2.91 8.88
N GLU A 45 9.65 3.40 7.77
CA GLU A 45 10.43 3.82 6.60
C GLU A 45 11.20 5.12 6.91
N ARG A 46 12.54 5.04 6.88
CA ARG A 46 13.42 6.21 6.97
C ARG A 46 14.23 6.32 5.69
N SER A 47 14.06 7.44 5.00
CA SER A 47 14.97 7.84 3.91
C SER A 47 16.24 8.40 4.53
N GLU A 48 17.37 7.75 4.27
CA GLU A 48 18.67 8.24 4.71
C GLU A 48 19.44 8.72 3.48
N TRP A 49 19.91 9.96 3.55
CA TRP A 49 20.75 10.56 2.53
C TRP A 49 22.21 10.43 2.99
N GLY A 50 23.00 9.60 2.31
CA GLY A 50 24.41 9.39 2.63
C GLY A 50 24.73 7.98 3.11
N GLY A 51 24.97 7.06 2.16
CA GLY A 51 25.72 5.84 2.42
C GLY A 51 27.21 6.09 2.19
N HIS A 52 28.08 5.58 3.07
CA HIS A 52 29.54 5.61 2.92
C HIS A 52 29.95 4.99 1.56
N GLY A 53 30.23 5.81 0.54
CA GLY A 53 30.97 5.39 -0.66
C GLY A 53 30.43 5.81 -2.04
N ALA A 54 29.22 6.37 -2.17
CA ALA A 54 28.75 6.83 -3.48
C ALA A 54 27.82 8.05 -3.37
N TRP A 55 28.20 9.15 -4.01
CA TRP A 55 27.60 10.49 -3.98
C TRP A 55 26.16 10.59 -4.53
N ASN A 56 25.49 9.45 -4.77
CA ASN A 56 24.24 9.35 -5.52
C ASN A 56 23.37 8.13 -5.12
N GLN A 57 23.69 7.42 -4.03
CA GLN A 57 22.91 6.26 -3.59
C GLN A 57 21.82 6.66 -2.59
N TRP A 58 20.58 6.71 -3.07
CA TRP A 58 19.40 6.85 -2.20
C TRP A 58 19.06 5.46 -1.64
N SER A 59 19.17 5.28 -0.32
CA SER A 59 18.73 4.05 0.35
C SER A 59 17.63 4.37 1.35
N VAL A 60 16.54 3.62 1.26
CA VAL A 60 15.48 3.65 2.27
C VAL A 60 15.78 2.50 3.22
N LYS A 61 15.89 2.79 4.52
CA LYS A 61 15.92 1.75 5.55
C LYS A 61 14.49 1.56 6.06
N TRP A 62 14.07 0.32 6.19
CA TRP A 62 12.78 -0.05 6.75
C TRP A 62 12.93 -1.22 7.71
N ARG A 63 12.00 -1.36 8.64
CA ARG A 63 11.87 -2.57 9.45
C ARG A 63 10.77 -3.42 8.84
N GLY A 64 11.10 -4.67 8.54
CA GLY A 64 10.14 -5.59 7.96
C GLY A 64 10.61 -7.03 7.93
N VAL A 65 9.66 -7.93 7.72
CA VAL A 65 9.90 -9.37 7.59
C VAL A 65 9.87 -9.74 6.11
N PRO A 66 10.88 -10.45 5.58
CA PRO A 66 10.87 -10.87 4.18
C PRO A 66 9.77 -11.92 3.97
N VAL A 67 9.03 -11.80 2.87
CA VAL A 67 7.96 -12.74 2.49
C VAL A 67 8.26 -13.31 1.11
N ALA A 68 7.67 -14.48 0.84
CA ALA A 68 7.64 -15.04 -0.49
C ALA A 68 7.17 -13.99 -1.53
N PHE A 69 7.75 -14.08 -2.71
CA PHE A 69 7.60 -13.07 -3.75
C PHE A 69 6.13 -12.92 -4.17
N SER A 70 5.56 -11.71 -4.00
CA SER A 70 4.16 -11.44 -4.32
C SER A 70 4.04 -10.84 -5.71
N LEU A 71 3.70 -11.67 -6.71
CA LEU A 71 3.44 -11.22 -8.08
C LEU A 71 2.32 -10.16 -8.14
N ARG A 72 1.35 -10.22 -7.22
CA ARG A 72 0.27 -9.23 -7.12
C ARG A 72 0.82 -7.83 -6.80
N SER A 73 1.79 -7.73 -5.88
CA SER A 73 2.45 -6.47 -5.53
C SER A 73 3.29 -5.95 -6.71
N VAL A 74 3.99 -6.85 -7.41
CA VAL A 74 4.80 -6.49 -8.57
C VAL A 74 3.93 -5.95 -9.69
N LEU A 75 2.88 -6.66 -10.07
CA LEU A 75 1.93 -6.22 -11.11
C LEU A 75 1.27 -4.89 -10.73
N ALA A 76 0.88 -4.70 -9.46
CA ALA A 76 0.33 -3.43 -8.99
C ALA A 76 1.35 -2.29 -9.13
N ALA A 77 2.64 -2.52 -8.85
CA ALA A 77 3.68 -1.53 -9.05
C ALA A 77 3.85 -1.16 -10.54
N TRP A 78 3.92 -2.17 -11.42
CA TRP A 78 4.06 -1.97 -12.87
C TRP A 78 2.85 -1.31 -13.50
N PHE A 79 1.64 -1.68 -13.09
CA PHE A 79 0.40 -1.06 -13.54
C PHE A 79 0.33 0.43 -13.17
N ARG A 80 0.72 0.79 -11.94
CA ARG A 80 0.79 2.20 -11.54
C ARG A 80 1.87 2.96 -12.31
N ALA A 81 3.04 2.34 -12.51
CA ALA A 81 4.11 2.94 -13.29
C ALA A 81 3.68 3.18 -14.74
N SER A 82 3.01 2.21 -15.38
CA SER A 82 2.52 2.36 -16.75
C SER A 82 1.45 3.44 -16.87
N LEU A 83 0.54 3.57 -15.89
CA LEU A 83 -0.44 4.65 -15.86
C LEU A 83 0.22 6.03 -15.76
N VAL A 84 1.25 6.20 -14.92
CA VAL A 84 1.98 7.46 -14.80
C VAL A 84 2.70 7.79 -16.10
N VAL A 85 3.41 6.81 -16.68
CA VAL A 85 4.15 6.98 -17.94
C VAL A 85 3.19 7.32 -19.08
N ALA A 86 2.09 6.58 -19.23
CA ALA A 86 1.06 6.86 -20.23
C ALA A 86 0.45 8.26 -20.02
N GLY A 87 0.16 8.64 -18.77
CA GLY A 87 -0.36 9.97 -18.44
C GLY A 87 0.59 11.09 -18.85
N ILE A 88 1.89 10.94 -18.62
CA ILE A 88 2.92 11.90 -19.05
C ILE A 88 2.96 12.02 -20.57
N PHE A 89 2.98 10.89 -21.30
CA PHE A 89 3.02 10.92 -22.77
C PHE A 89 1.75 11.56 -23.35
N LEU A 90 0.56 11.17 -22.88
CA LEU A 90 -0.70 11.73 -23.34
C LEU A 90 -0.79 13.23 -23.06
N ALA A 91 -0.37 13.67 -21.87
CA ALA A 91 -0.32 15.09 -21.53
C ALA A 91 0.67 15.85 -22.42
N MET A 92 1.87 15.30 -22.62
CA MET A 92 2.89 15.91 -23.47
C MET A 92 2.42 16.05 -24.92
N PHE A 93 1.86 14.99 -25.52
CA PHE A 93 1.30 15.04 -26.88
C PHE A 93 0.12 16.01 -26.97
N GLY A 94 -0.76 16.04 -25.96
CA GLY A 94 -1.85 17.00 -25.88
C GLY A 94 -1.37 18.46 -25.88
N VAL A 95 -0.31 18.78 -25.12
CA VAL A 95 0.31 20.12 -25.11
C VAL A 95 0.94 20.44 -26.46
N ILE A 96 1.70 19.51 -27.06
CA ILE A 96 2.33 19.71 -28.37
C ILE A 96 1.28 20.00 -29.44
N GLU A 97 0.17 19.25 -29.48
CA GLU A 97 -0.93 19.48 -30.41
C GLU A 97 -1.62 20.85 -30.17
N MET A 98 -1.79 21.24 -28.91
CA MET A 98 -2.38 22.53 -28.54
C MET A 98 -1.52 23.71 -29.00
N LEU A 99 -0.19 23.60 -28.88
CA LEU A 99 0.76 24.63 -29.30
C LEU A 99 0.99 24.63 -30.81
N GLY A 100 1.04 23.45 -31.43
CA GLY A 100 1.35 23.26 -32.86
C GLY A 100 0.20 23.60 -33.81
N ARG A 101 -1.03 23.83 -33.31
CA ARG A 101 -2.26 24.11 -34.08
C ARG A 101 -2.59 23.08 -35.16
N LEU A 102 -1.97 21.89 -35.15
CA LEU A 102 -2.17 20.87 -36.18
C LEU A 102 -3.61 20.34 -36.12
N ARG A 103 -4.10 19.96 -34.93
CA ARG A 103 -5.48 19.49 -34.71
C ARG A 103 -6.00 19.81 -33.29
N PRO A 104 -6.51 21.03 -33.01
CA PRO A 104 -6.94 21.42 -31.65
C PRO A 104 -8.06 20.54 -31.08
N LEU A 105 -8.87 19.92 -31.95
CA LEU A 105 -9.91 18.95 -31.57
C LEU A 105 -9.34 17.68 -30.89
N LEU A 106 -8.10 17.29 -31.18
CA LEU A 106 -7.44 16.12 -30.57
C LEU A 106 -6.65 16.48 -29.30
N ALA A 107 -6.26 17.74 -29.14
CA ALA A 107 -5.47 18.17 -27.99
C ALA A 107 -6.22 17.98 -26.66
N PHE A 108 -7.49 18.40 -26.62
CA PHE A 108 -8.32 18.31 -25.41
C PHE A 108 -8.54 16.87 -24.90
N PRO A 109 -8.99 15.89 -25.73
CA PRO A 109 -9.17 14.52 -25.25
C PRO A 109 -7.85 13.86 -24.81
N LEU A 110 -6.71 14.20 -25.43
CA LEU A 110 -5.39 13.72 -24.99
C LEU A 110 -5.02 14.24 -23.59
N LEU A 111 -5.23 15.53 -23.34
CA LEU A 111 -5.01 16.12 -22.01
C LEU A 111 -5.93 15.50 -20.95
N VAL A 112 -7.22 15.35 -21.27
CA VAL A 112 -8.20 14.71 -20.37
C VAL A 112 -7.80 13.26 -20.09
N ALA A 113 -7.43 12.48 -21.12
CA ALA A 113 -6.96 11.12 -20.94
C ALA A 113 -5.70 11.05 -20.06
N GLY A 114 -4.76 11.98 -20.23
CA GLY A 114 -3.59 12.11 -19.37
C GLY A 114 -3.96 12.32 -17.90
N VAL A 115 -4.86 13.26 -17.61
CA VAL A 115 -5.38 13.51 -16.25
C VAL A 115 -6.08 12.27 -15.68
N VAL A 116 -6.91 11.60 -16.48
CA VAL A 116 -7.60 10.36 -16.07
C VAL A 116 -6.59 9.28 -15.67
N CYS A 117 -5.50 9.10 -16.42
CA CYS A 117 -4.44 8.15 -16.04
C CYS A 117 -3.81 8.48 -14.68
N PHE A 118 -3.56 9.75 -14.38
CA PHE A 118 -3.05 10.16 -13.06
C PHE A 118 -4.06 9.90 -11.95
N VAL A 119 -5.33 10.21 -12.17
CA VAL A 119 -6.41 9.95 -11.20
C VAL A 119 -6.57 8.45 -10.95
N LEU A 120 -6.52 7.61 -12.00
CA LEU A 120 -6.58 6.16 -11.86
C LEU A 120 -5.36 5.60 -11.12
N SER A 121 -4.16 6.13 -11.38
CA SER A 121 -2.95 5.74 -10.65
C SER A 121 -3.05 6.08 -9.17
N TRP A 122 -3.56 7.29 -8.85
CA TRP A 122 -3.87 7.70 -7.49
C TRP A 122 -4.91 6.78 -6.83
N LEU A 123 -6.04 6.54 -7.49
CA LEU A 123 -7.12 5.69 -6.98
C LEU A 123 -6.65 4.24 -6.74
N SER A 124 -5.78 3.73 -7.62
CA SER A 124 -5.16 2.41 -7.46
C SER A 124 -4.40 2.29 -6.12
N THR A 125 -3.83 3.37 -5.59
CA THR A 125 -3.18 3.35 -4.27
C THR A 125 -4.18 3.27 -3.11
N TYR A 126 -5.38 3.82 -3.28
CA TYR A 126 -6.44 3.80 -2.27
C TYR A 126 -7.18 2.46 -2.20
N LEU A 127 -7.33 1.78 -3.34
CA LEU A 127 -8.09 0.52 -3.44
C LEU A 127 -7.34 -0.71 -2.89
N SER A 128 -6.05 -0.60 -2.54
CA SER A 128 -5.23 -1.75 -2.09
C SER A 128 -5.31 -2.06 -0.59
N ARG A 129 -6.52 -2.07 -0.02
CA ARG A 129 -6.74 -2.45 1.38
C ARG A 129 -6.67 -3.96 1.57
N ALA A 130 -6.09 -4.42 2.67
CA ALA A 130 -6.08 -5.85 3.03
C ALA A 130 -7.49 -6.35 3.38
N SER A 131 -7.81 -7.59 2.99
CA SER A 131 -8.89 -8.34 3.63
C SER A 131 -8.52 -8.69 5.08
N MET A 132 -9.52 -8.96 5.93
CA MET A 132 -9.30 -9.32 7.35
C MET A 132 -8.42 -10.57 7.48
N GLU A 133 -8.71 -11.62 6.70
CA GLU A 133 -7.93 -12.85 6.65
C GLU A 133 -6.46 -12.57 6.33
N ARG A 134 -6.22 -11.75 5.30
CA ARG A 134 -4.87 -11.38 4.89
C ARG A 134 -4.15 -10.57 5.97
N ALA A 135 -4.86 -9.65 6.63
CA ALA A 135 -4.32 -8.87 7.73
C ALA A 135 -3.84 -9.75 8.89
N VAL A 136 -4.59 -10.80 9.22
CA VAL A 136 -4.22 -11.80 10.23
C VAL A 136 -3.03 -12.62 9.80
N GLU A 137 -3.04 -13.16 8.58
CA GLU A 137 -1.93 -13.93 8.03
C GLU A 137 -0.61 -13.14 8.10
N MET A 138 -0.65 -11.86 7.68
CA MET A 138 0.51 -10.97 7.77
C MET A 138 0.94 -10.69 9.21
N GLY A 139 -0.02 -10.48 10.13
CA GLY A 139 0.26 -10.30 11.55
C GLY A 139 0.97 -11.50 12.15
N CYS A 140 0.52 -12.71 11.85
CA CYS A 140 1.16 -13.96 12.27
C CYS A 140 2.58 -14.09 11.72
N HIS A 141 2.81 -13.80 10.43
CA HIS A 141 4.15 -13.82 9.84
C HIS A 141 5.10 -12.77 10.44
N ALA A 142 4.56 -11.62 10.84
CA ALA A 142 5.32 -10.55 11.49
C ALA A 142 5.46 -10.73 13.01
N ASN A 143 4.95 -11.84 13.57
CA ASN A 143 4.89 -12.11 15.00
C ASN A 143 4.25 -10.96 15.82
N VAL A 144 3.19 -10.36 15.26
CA VAL A 144 2.43 -9.28 15.88
C VAL A 144 1.36 -9.90 16.78
N PRO A 145 1.24 -9.49 18.06
CA PRO A 145 0.19 -9.98 18.94
C PRO A 145 -1.21 -9.77 18.34
N LEU A 146 -2.04 -10.80 18.36
CA LEU A 146 -3.41 -10.78 17.84
C LEU A 146 -4.25 -9.66 18.47
N THR A 147 -4.02 -9.34 19.74
CA THR A 147 -4.70 -8.24 20.43
C THR A 147 -4.36 -6.86 19.86
N THR A 148 -3.10 -6.66 19.45
CA THR A 148 -2.69 -5.43 18.77
C THR A 148 -3.35 -5.36 17.41
N LEU A 149 -3.33 -6.46 16.66
CA LEU A 149 -3.97 -6.53 15.35
C LEU A 149 -5.49 -6.28 15.44
N ALA A 150 -6.19 -6.96 16.34
CA ALA A 150 -7.63 -6.82 16.56
C ALA A 150 -8.03 -5.37 16.90
N ARG A 151 -7.22 -4.69 17.72
CA ARG A 151 -7.40 -3.26 18.02
C ARG A 151 -7.32 -2.39 16.77
N PHE A 152 -6.33 -2.60 15.89
CA PHE A 152 -6.20 -1.87 14.63
C PHE A 152 -7.28 -2.22 13.60
N LEU A 153 -7.84 -3.44 13.67
CA LEU A 153 -8.96 -3.87 12.85
C LEU A 153 -10.32 -3.35 13.35
N GLY A 154 -10.36 -2.68 14.50
CA GLY A 154 -11.56 -2.08 15.08
C GLY A 154 -12.45 -3.09 15.83
N VAL A 155 -11.88 -4.19 16.31
CA VAL A 155 -12.59 -5.19 17.12
C VAL A 155 -12.80 -4.64 18.54
N PRO A 156 -14.02 -4.71 19.12
CA PRO A 156 -14.30 -4.22 20.46
C PRO A 156 -13.42 -4.89 21.54
N PRO A 157 -12.96 -4.15 22.58
CA PRO A 157 -12.13 -4.71 23.65
C PRO A 157 -12.75 -5.92 24.37
N ALA A 158 -14.08 -5.96 24.49
CA ALA A 158 -14.81 -7.07 25.10
C ALA A 158 -14.62 -8.39 24.33
N GLU A 159 -14.49 -8.33 23.01
CA GLU A 159 -14.27 -9.50 22.15
C GLU A 159 -12.79 -9.87 22.06
N ILE A 160 -11.88 -8.90 22.24
CA ILE A 160 -10.43 -9.16 22.30
C ILE A 160 -10.08 -10.06 23.48
N GLY A 161 -10.70 -9.84 24.65
CA GLY A 161 -10.46 -10.66 25.84
C GLY A 161 -10.89 -12.12 25.66
N ALA A 162 -11.89 -12.37 24.80
CA ALA A 162 -12.26 -13.74 24.45
C ALA A 162 -11.15 -14.42 23.62
N ILE A 163 -10.43 -13.71 22.75
CA ILE A 163 -9.36 -14.30 21.90
C ILE A 163 -8.24 -14.91 22.76
N GLU A 164 -7.99 -14.33 23.94
CA GLU A 164 -6.98 -14.80 24.90
C GLU A 164 -7.49 -15.92 25.81
N ASP A 165 -8.79 -16.23 25.80
CA ASP A 165 -9.36 -17.29 26.63
C ASP A 165 -8.86 -18.66 26.15
N PRO A 166 -8.14 -19.44 26.99
CA PRO A 166 -7.71 -20.80 26.63
C PRO A 166 -8.90 -21.71 26.27
N ALA A 167 -10.13 -21.40 26.71
CA ALA A 167 -11.35 -22.12 26.32
C ALA A 167 -11.82 -21.83 24.89
N TRP A 168 -11.30 -20.79 24.22
CA TRP A 168 -11.59 -20.51 22.80
C TRP A 168 -11.17 -21.68 21.90
N GLY A 169 -10.32 -22.59 22.38
CA GLY A 169 -9.93 -23.79 21.66
C GLY A 169 -8.99 -23.52 20.49
N GLY A 170 -8.44 -22.30 20.40
CA GLY A 170 -7.38 -21.88 19.47
C GLY A 170 -7.67 -22.19 18.00
N PRO A 171 -8.06 -21.22 17.16
CA PRO A 171 -8.22 -21.46 15.73
C PRO A 171 -6.91 -22.00 15.14
N ARG A 172 -7.03 -23.07 14.34
CA ARG A 172 -5.87 -23.87 13.89
C ARG A 172 -5.09 -23.22 12.75
N ASP A 173 -5.71 -22.28 12.03
CA ASP A 173 -5.11 -21.55 10.92
C ASP A 173 -5.60 -20.08 10.86
N ALA A 174 -4.89 -19.26 10.08
CA ALA A 174 -5.17 -17.83 9.95
C ALA A 174 -6.52 -17.52 9.28
N GLY A 175 -7.06 -18.45 8.50
CA GLY A 175 -8.35 -18.30 7.81
C GLY A 175 -9.50 -18.32 8.82
N GLU A 176 -9.51 -19.29 9.73
CA GLU A 176 -10.53 -19.40 10.77
C GLU A 176 -10.53 -18.17 11.71
N ILE A 177 -9.34 -17.65 12.04
CA ILE A 177 -9.20 -16.40 12.80
C ILE A 177 -9.82 -15.24 12.02
N GLY A 178 -9.44 -15.08 10.75
CA GLY A 178 -9.92 -14.00 9.89
C GLY A 178 -11.43 -13.99 9.75
N GLU A 179 -12.04 -15.17 9.55
CA GLU A 179 -13.48 -15.31 9.43
C GLU A 179 -14.20 -14.96 10.73
N LYS A 180 -13.73 -15.47 11.88
CA LYS A 180 -14.31 -15.16 13.20
C LYS A 180 -14.21 -13.68 13.52
N LEU A 181 -13.06 -13.05 13.31
CA LEU A 181 -12.89 -11.60 13.49
C LEU A 181 -13.79 -10.80 12.52
N GLY A 182 -14.02 -11.31 11.31
CA GLY A 182 -14.97 -10.74 10.36
C GLY A 182 -16.40 -10.77 10.87
N ARG A 183 -16.85 -11.90 11.42
CA ARG A 183 -18.20 -12.05 12.02
C ARG A 183 -18.39 -11.16 13.25
N MET A 184 -17.38 -11.10 14.11
CA MET A 184 -17.31 -10.21 15.28
C MET A 184 -17.49 -8.74 14.88
N ARG A 185 -16.71 -8.29 13.90
CA ARG A 185 -16.83 -6.94 13.34
C ARG A 185 -18.19 -6.66 12.72
N ALA A 186 -18.83 -7.65 12.09
CA ALA A 186 -20.17 -7.49 11.51
C ALA A 186 -21.27 -7.41 12.58
N GLY A 187 -21.10 -8.13 13.70
CA GLY A 187 -22.04 -8.13 14.83
C GLY A 187 -21.95 -6.89 15.72
N ALA A 188 -20.77 -6.25 15.81
CA ALA A 188 -20.53 -5.10 16.67
C ALA A 188 -21.28 -3.81 16.28
N GLY A 189 -22.08 -3.83 15.20
CA GLY A 189 -22.54 -2.62 14.51
C GLY A 189 -21.35 -1.92 13.87
N THR A 190 -21.56 -1.19 12.77
CA THR A 190 -20.44 -0.41 12.20
C THR A 190 -20.06 0.66 13.22
N PRO A 191 -18.89 0.59 13.91
CA PRO A 191 -18.50 1.69 14.76
C PRO A 191 -18.36 2.91 13.86
N ALA A 192 -18.93 4.05 14.27
CA ALA A 192 -18.77 5.31 13.59
C ALA A 192 -17.30 5.45 13.17
N THR A 193 -17.10 5.48 11.86
CA THR A 193 -15.85 5.17 11.17
C THR A 193 -14.65 5.80 11.86
N PHE A 194 -13.58 5.04 12.13
CA PHE A 194 -12.28 5.60 12.53
C PHE A 194 -11.76 6.66 11.54
N GLN A 195 -12.25 6.63 10.28
CA GLN A 195 -12.03 7.72 9.31
C GLN A 195 -12.57 9.08 9.77
N ASP A 196 -13.60 9.12 10.61
CA ASP A 196 -14.18 10.35 11.15
C ASP A 196 -13.31 10.97 12.26
N GLN A 197 -12.55 10.15 12.99
CA GLN A 197 -11.54 10.62 13.95
C GLN A 197 -10.22 11.03 13.27
N VAL A 198 -9.79 10.30 12.25
CA VAL A 198 -8.57 10.67 11.49
C VAL A 198 -8.82 11.90 10.61
N GLY A 199 -10.02 12.06 10.03
CA GLY A 199 -10.39 13.25 9.27
C GLY A 199 -10.37 14.55 10.08
N ARG A 200 -10.68 14.49 11.39
CA ARG A 200 -10.60 15.68 12.27
C ARG A 200 -9.18 16.07 12.68
N GLN A 201 -8.19 15.19 12.58
CA GLN A 201 -6.81 15.53 12.93
C GLN A 201 -6.03 16.24 11.80
N PHE A 202 -6.56 16.31 10.58
CA PHE A 202 -5.92 17.00 9.45
C PHE A 202 -6.65 18.28 9.02
N HIS A 203 -7.63 18.74 9.80
CA HIS A 203 -8.24 20.07 9.70
C HIS A 203 -7.77 20.95 10.87
N VAL A 204 -6.47 21.27 10.89
CA VAL A 204 -5.89 22.39 11.65
C VAL A 204 -4.93 23.12 10.72
#